data_AF-A0A3S4UC90-F1
#
_entry.id   AF-A0A3S4UC90-F1
#
_cell.length_a   1.000
_cell.length_b   1.000
_cell.length_c   1.000
_cell.angle_alpha   90.00
_cell.angle_beta   90.00
_cell.angle_gamma   90.00
#
_symmetry.space_group_name_H-M   'P 1'
#
loop_
_entity.id
_entity.type
_entity.pdbx_description
1 polymer ?
#
loop_
_entity_poly.entity_id
_entity_poly.type
_entity_poly.pdbx_seq_one_letter_code
_entity_poly.pdbx_strand_id
1 'polypeptide(L)'
;MILSNSIKNLLIEREHCREPMDLLTDREMGVLRLIATGLSNKQIAGQLFISEETVKVHIRNLLRKLNVHSRVAATVLYFEYNGR
;
A
#
# COMPACT_ATOMS: atom_id res chain seq x y z
N MET A 1 -14.34 29.66 19.39
CA MET A 1 -13.52 29.43 18.18
C MET A 1 -14.28 28.46 17.28
N ILE A 2 -15.26 28.97 16.53
CA ILE A 2 -16.12 28.16 15.68
C ILE A 2 -15.41 28.04 14.34
N LEU A 3 -14.76 26.91 14.11
CA LEU A 3 -14.22 26.61 12.78
C LEU A 3 -15.42 26.46 11.84
N SER A 4 -15.55 27.38 10.89
CA SER A 4 -16.65 27.43 9.90
C SER A 4 -16.86 26.06 9.26
N ASN A 5 -18.13 25.63 9.13
CA ASN A 5 -18.49 24.38 8.46
C ASN A 5 -17.93 24.32 7.03
N SER A 6 -17.67 25.46 6.38
CA SER A 6 -17.00 25.53 5.08
C SER A 6 -15.54 25.07 5.13
N ILE A 7 -14.81 25.33 6.22
CA ILE A 7 -13.44 24.82 6.42
C ILE A 7 -13.47 23.34 6.78
N LYS A 8 -14.43 22.90 7.62
CA LYS A 8 -14.63 21.46 7.87
C LYS A 8 -14.89 20.70 6.58
N ASN A 9 -15.77 21.20 5.71
CA ASN A 9 -16.05 20.57 4.42
C ASN A 9 -14.83 20.56 3.48
N LEU A 10 -14.01 21.63 3.45
CA LEU A 10 -12.76 21.64 2.68
C LEU A 10 -11.69 20.67 3.21
N LEU A 11 -11.63 20.49 4.54
CA LEU A 11 -10.77 19.49 5.16
C LEU A 11 -11.30 18.07 4.86
N ILE A 12 -12.62 17.85 4.92
CA ILE A 12 -13.29 16.60 4.57
C ILE A 12 -13.18 16.28 3.07
N GLU A 13 -13.16 17.28 2.18
CA GLU A 13 -12.93 17.12 0.74
C GLU A 13 -11.47 16.83 0.42
N ARG A 14 -10.51 17.38 1.19
CA ARG A 14 -9.11 16.95 1.12
C ARG A 14 -8.86 15.59 1.75
N GLU A 15 -9.68 15.21 2.72
CA GLU A 15 -9.73 13.89 3.36
C GLU A 15 -10.63 12.90 2.60
N HIS A 16 -11.17 13.24 1.41
CA HIS A 16 -11.68 12.20 0.52
C HIS A 16 -10.53 11.25 0.26
N CYS A 17 -10.70 10.07 0.85
CA CYS A 17 -9.69 9.11 1.17
C CYS A 17 -8.79 8.87 -0.04
N ARG A 18 -7.50 9.24 0.07
CA ARG A 18 -6.52 8.52 -0.72
C ARG A 18 -6.69 7.07 -0.28
N GLU A 19 -7.25 6.24 -1.17
CA GLU A 19 -7.36 4.81 -0.89
C GLU A 19 -5.94 4.37 -0.50
N PRO A 20 -5.76 3.50 0.50
CA PRO A 20 -4.42 3.14 0.98
C PRO A 20 -3.47 2.72 -0.16
N MET A 21 -4.05 2.16 -1.23
CA MET A 21 -3.36 1.80 -2.46
C MET A 21 -2.76 2.97 -3.24
N ASP A 22 -3.42 4.14 -3.26
CA ASP A 22 -2.96 5.34 -3.96
C ASP A 22 -1.73 5.98 -3.28
N LEU A 23 -1.42 5.57 -2.04
CA LEU A 23 -0.23 6.01 -1.30
C LEU A 23 1.03 5.22 -1.68
N LEU A 24 0.87 4.09 -2.36
CA LEU A 24 1.98 3.25 -2.78
C LEU A 24 2.70 3.87 -3.98
N THR A 25 4.03 3.82 -3.92
CA THR A 25 4.87 4.08 -5.10
C THR A 25 4.73 2.93 -6.10
N ASP A 26 5.08 3.18 -7.36
CA ASP A 26 5.09 2.14 -8.40
C ASP A 26 5.86 0.89 -7.97
N ARG A 27 6.96 1.09 -7.24
CA ARG A 27 7.79 0.00 -6.76
C ARG A 27 7.12 -0.81 -5.66
N GLU A 28 6.46 -0.15 -4.71
CA GLU A 28 5.71 -0.82 -3.64
C GLU A 28 4.48 -1.55 -4.20
N MET A 29 3.77 -0.95 -5.16
CA MET A 29 2.67 -1.58 -5.90
C MET A 29 3.14 -2.81 -6.67
N GLY A 30 4.30 -2.73 -7.34
CA GLY A 30 4.92 -3.87 -8.01
C GLY A 30 5.25 -5.02 -7.05
N VAL A 31 5.81 -4.71 -5.88
CA VAL A 31 6.08 -5.71 -4.83
C VAL A 31 4.77 -6.31 -4.30
N LEU A 32 3.75 -5.49 -4.03
CA LEU A 32 2.44 -5.96 -3.54
C LEU A 32 1.76 -6.91 -4.52
N ARG A 33 1.80 -6.60 -5.82
CA ARG A 33 1.28 -7.48 -6.88
C ARG A 33 1.93 -8.86 -6.85
N LEU A 34 3.26 -8.91 -6.71
CA LEU A 34 3.98 -10.18 -6.63
C LEU A 34 3.69 -10.93 -5.32
N ILE A 35 3.49 -10.22 -4.21
CA ILE A 35 3.03 -10.82 -2.95
C ILE A 35 1.66 -11.46 -3.12
N ALA A 36 0.73 -10.81 -3.83
CA ALA A 36 -0.60 -11.32 -4.10
C ALA A 36 -0.58 -12.60 -4.96
N THR A 37 0.45 -12.80 -5.78
CA THR A 37 0.68 -14.06 -6.52
C THR A 37 1.29 -15.19 -5.69
N GLY A 38 1.56 -14.96 -4.39
CA GLY A 38 2.09 -15.98 -3.48
C GLY A 38 3.60 -16.15 -3.50
N LEU A 39 4.35 -15.24 -4.12
CA LEU A 39 5.81 -15.35 -4.21
C LEU A 39 6.52 -15.07 -2.87
N SER A 40 7.62 -15.79 -2.65
CA SER A 40 8.56 -15.54 -1.56
C SER A 40 9.42 -14.30 -1.84
N ASN A 41 10.03 -13.71 -0.80
CA ASN A 41 10.89 -12.54 -0.96
C ASN A 41 12.06 -12.80 -1.92
N LYS A 42 12.61 -14.02 -1.91
CA LYS A 42 13.68 -14.45 -2.83
C LYS A 42 13.22 -14.49 -4.29
N GLN A 43 12.01 -14.98 -4.55
CA GLN A 43 11.43 -15.00 -5.90
C GLN A 43 11.12 -13.58 -6.38
N ILE A 44 10.55 -12.75 -5.50
CA ILE A 44 10.28 -11.33 -5.79
C ILE A 44 11.58 -10.61 -6.13
N ALA A 45 12.63 -10.82 -5.33
CA ALA A 45 13.96 -10.26 -5.55
C ALA A 45 14.50 -10.63 -6.93
N GLY A 46 14.35 -11.91 -7.33
CA GLY A 46 14.73 -12.40 -8.65
C GLY A 46 13.96 -11.74 -9.80
N GLN A 47 12.63 -11.63 -9.69
CA GLN A 47 11.81 -10.99 -10.73
C GLN A 47 12.08 -9.49 -10.88
N LEU A 48 12.44 -8.85 -9.77
CA LEU A 48 12.61 -7.41 -9.68
C LEU A 48 14.08 -6.96 -9.79
N PHE A 49 15.01 -7.90 -10.02
CA PHE A 49 16.45 -7.71 -10.13
C PHE A 49 17.06 -6.88 -8.97
N ILE A 50 16.64 -7.18 -7.74
CA ILE A 50 17.13 -6.53 -6.51
C ILE A 50 17.47 -7.56 -5.43
N SER A 51 18.07 -7.11 -4.32
CA SER A 51 18.34 -8.00 -3.19
C SER A 51 17.07 -8.37 -2.41
N GLU A 52 17.08 -9.52 -1.73
CA GLU A 52 16.00 -9.91 -0.83
C GLU A 52 15.80 -8.90 0.32
N GLU A 53 16.89 -8.29 0.81
CA GLU A 53 16.83 -7.26 1.83
C GLU A 53 16.11 -6.00 1.33
N THR A 54 16.36 -5.60 0.08
CA THR A 54 15.63 -4.50 -0.57
C THR A 54 14.13 -4.81 -0.67
N VAL A 55 13.75 -6.06 -0.98
CA VAL A 55 12.34 -6.49 -0.96
C VAL A 55 11.75 -6.35 0.44
N LYS A 56 12.44 -6.79 1.50
CA LYS A 56 11.97 -6.63 2.89
C LYS A 56 11.74 -5.17 3.25
N VAL A 57 12.61 -4.26 2.80
CA VAL A 57 12.43 -2.82 2.99
C VAL A 57 11.16 -2.32 2.29
N HIS A 58 10.93 -2.70 1.03
CA HIS A 58 9.70 -2.35 0.32
C HIS A 58 8.45 -2.90 1.02
N ILE A 59 8.49 -4.14 1.51
CA ILE A 59 7.39 -4.75 2.28
C ILE A 59 7.13 -3.95 3.55
N ARG A 60 8.16 -3.60 4.32
CA ARG A 60 7.97 -2.80 5.54
C ARG A 60 7.32 -1.45 5.24
N ASN A 61 7.77 -0.79 4.17
CA ASN A 61 7.25 0.52 3.79
C ASN A 61 5.81 0.45 3.28
N LEU A 62 5.49 -0.53 2.42
CA LEU A 62 4.13 -0.69 1.91
C LEU A 62 3.17 -1.08 3.03
N LEU A 63 3.55 -1.98 3.95
CA LEU A 63 2.72 -2.35 5.10
C LEU A 63 2.41 -1.13 5.98
N ARG A 64 3.41 -0.28 6.23
CA ARG A 64 3.23 0.99 6.95
C ARG A 64 2.28 1.94 6.22
N LYS A 65 2.39 2.07 4.89
CA LYS A 65 1.53 2.94 4.08
C LYS A 65 0.09 2.43 3.99
N LEU A 66 -0.08 1.12 3.91
CA LEU A 66 -1.39 0.46 3.93
C LEU A 66 -1.99 0.35 5.33
N ASN A 67 -1.25 0.75 6.37
CA ASN A 67 -1.63 0.63 7.78
C ASN A 67 -2.04 -0.81 8.18
N VAL A 68 -1.26 -1.79 7.74
CA VAL A 68 -1.47 -3.21 8.07
C VAL A 68 -0.20 -3.84 8.63
N HIS A 69 -0.35 -4.90 9.42
CA HIS A 69 0.77 -5.54 10.14
C HIS A 69 1.28 -6.84 9.50
N SER A 70 0.63 -7.34 8.45
CA SER A 70 1.01 -8.61 7.83
C SER A 70 0.90 -8.56 6.31
N ARG A 71 1.75 -9.35 5.64
CA ARG A 71 1.66 -9.53 4.19
C ARG A 71 0.31 -10.10 3.75
N VAL A 72 -0.32 -10.92 4.59
CA VAL A 72 -1.64 -11.51 4.30
C VAL A 72 -2.70 -10.43 4.29
N ALA A 73 -2.70 -9.53 5.28
CA ALA A 73 -3.62 -8.39 5.30
C ALA A 73 -3.43 -7.49 4.08
N ALA A 74 -2.19 -7.24 3.67
CA ALA A 74 -1.90 -6.50 2.43
C ALA A 74 -2.42 -7.21 1.17
N THR A 75 -2.27 -8.53 1.09
CA THR A 75 -2.82 -9.34 -0.02
C THR A 75 -4.35 -9.25 -0.09
N VAL A 76 -5.05 -9.35 1.05
CA VAL A 76 -6.51 -9.24 1.10
C VAL A 76 -6.95 -7.86 0.60
N LEU A 77 -6.33 -6.80 1.13
CA LEU A 77 -6.61 -5.42 0.74
C LEU A 77 -6.38 -5.20 -0.77
N TYR A 78 -5.33 -5.81 -1.34
CA TYR A 78 -5.08 -5.79 -2.78
C TYR A 78 -6.22 -6.40 -3.59
N PHE A 79 -6.73 -7.56 -3.19
CA PHE A 79 -7.86 -8.18 -3.90
C PHE A 79 -9.16 -7.39 -3.75
N GLU A 80 -9.43 -6.82 -2.58
CA GLU A 80 -10.59 -5.96 -2.36
C GLU A 80 -10.55 -4.70 -3.25
N TYR A 81 -9.37 -4.12 -3.43
CA TYR A 81 -9.19 -2.95 -4.30
C TYR A 81 -9.31 -3.31 -5.79
N ASN A 82 -8.72 -4.43 -6.22
CA ASN A 82 -8.77 -4.87 -7.62
C ASN A 82 -10.12 -5.46 -8.06
N GLY A 83 -10.97 -5.85 -7.11
CA GLY A 83 -12.32 -6.35 -7.36
C GLY A 83 -13.39 -5.26 -7.42
N ARG A 84 -13.02 -3.99 -7.21
CA ARG A 84 -13.89 -2.82 -7.36
C ARG A 84 -13.98 -2.35 -8.81
#